data_AF-A0A522VLU4-F1
#
_entry.id   AF-A0A522VLU4-F1
#
_cell.length_a   1.000
_cell.length_b   1.000
_cell.length_c   1.000
_cell.angle_alpha   90.00
_cell.angle_beta   90.00
_cell.angle_gamma   90.00
#
_symmetry.space_group_name_H-M   'P 1'
#
loop_
_entity.id
_entity.type
_entity.pdbx_description
1 polymer ?
#
loop_
_entity_poly.entity_id
_entity_poly.type
_entity_poly.pdbx_seq_one_letter_code
_entity_poly.pdbx_strand_id
1 'polypeptide(L)'
;KEKLLAAHRGNIKTVLIPDENLKDLADIPDNVKNRLEIIPVKWIDKVLEIALERQPVPMPEPVEVAPPPAGAEKQDPATLKH
;
A
#
# COMPACT_ATOMS: atom_id res chain seq x y z
N LYS A 1 8.43 -1.52 26.49
CA LYS A 1 9.75 -0.93 26.85
C LYS A 1 10.93 -1.48 26.04
N GLU A 2 11.22 -2.79 26.08
CA GLU A 2 12.43 -3.37 25.44
C GLU A 2 12.57 -3.09 23.94
N LYS A 3 11.47 -3.16 23.19
CA LYS A 3 11.45 -2.87 21.73
C LYS A 3 11.92 -1.44 21.40
N LEU A 4 11.54 -0.44 22.21
CA LEU A 4 11.96 0.95 21.98
C LEU A 4 13.44 1.17 22.34
N LEU A 5 13.95 0.47 23.35
CA LEU A 5 15.39 0.48 23.67
C LEU A 5 16.23 -0.13 22.53
N ALA A 6 15.73 -1.21 21.91
CA ALA A 6 16.38 -1.81 20.75
C ALA A 6 16.37 -0.86 19.55
N ALA A 7 15.23 -0.21 19.25
CA ALA A 7 15.14 0.81 18.20
C ALA A 7 16.14 1.95 18.42
N HIS A 8 16.24 2.44 19.67
CA HIS A 8 17.19 3.48 20.04
C HIS A 8 18.65 3.07 19.81
N ARG A 9 19.02 1.86 20.22
CA ARG A 9 20.37 1.30 20.02
C ARG A 9 20.68 1.04 18.55
N GLY A 10 19.66 0.69 17.77
CA GLY A 10 19.75 0.47 16.32
C GLY A 10 19.71 1.74 15.47
N ASN A 11 19.79 2.94 16.08
CA ASN A 11 19.68 4.22 15.37
C ASN A 11 18.39 4.39 14.54
N ILE A 12 17.33 3.66 14.89
CA ILE A 12 16.01 3.82 14.25
C ILE A 12 15.38 5.09 14.81
N LYS A 13 14.98 5.99 13.92
CA LYS A 13 14.40 7.29 14.31
C LYS A 13 12.91 7.20 14.55
N THR A 14 12.19 6.46 13.71
CA THR A 14 10.72 6.43 13.70
C THR A 14 10.22 5.05 14.11
N VAL A 15 9.30 5.00 15.09
CA VAL A 15 8.74 3.77 15.66
C VAL A 15 7.22 3.88 15.65
N LEU A 16 6.55 2.96 14.96
CA LEU A 16 5.10 2.85 15.01
C LEU A 16 4.68 1.91 16.14
N ILE A 17 3.68 2.32 16.93
CA ILE A 17 3.12 1.51 18.02
C ILE A 17 1.60 1.45 17.91
N PRO A 18 0.94 0.36 18.36
CA PRO A 18 -0.51 0.37 18.52
C PRO A 18 -0.96 1.45 19.50
N ASP A 19 -2.10 2.08 19.22
CA ASP A 19 -2.70 3.13 20.06
C ASP A 19 -2.91 2.67 21.52
N GLU A 20 -3.28 1.40 21.71
CA GLU A 20 -3.47 0.79 23.03
C GLU A 20 -2.19 0.74 23.89
N ASN A 21 -1.01 0.79 23.26
CA ASN A 21 0.30 0.77 23.93
C ASN A 21 0.79 2.17 24.33
N LEU A 22 0.03 3.24 24.07
CA LEU A 22 0.43 4.61 24.41
C LEU A 22 0.64 4.78 25.92
N LYS A 23 -0.16 4.10 26.75
CA LYS A 23 -0.01 4.06 28.21
C LYS A 23 1.33 3.47 28.66
N ASP A 24 1.89 2.53 27.90
CA ASP A 24 3.16 1.87 28.23
C ASP A 24 4.38 2.79 28.02
N LEU A 25 4.18 3.95 27.39
CA LEU A 25 5.23 4.97 27.23
C LEU A 25 5.55 5.68 28.54
N ALA A 26 4.64 5.65 29.52
CA ALA A 26 4.89 6.22 30.84
C ALA A 26 6.12 5.58 31.53
N ASP A 27 6.33 4.28 31.32
CA ASP A 27 7.44 3.50 31.87
C ASP A 27 8.79 3.66 31.14
N ILE A 28 8.80 4.43 30.03
CA ILE A 28 9.98 4.68 29.22
C ILE A 28 10.61 6.02 29.67
N PRO A 29 11.92 6.07 29.95
CA PRO A 29 12.55 7.31 30.35
C PRO A 29 12.59 8.32 29.20
N ASP A 30 12.51 9.61 29.55
CA ASP A 30 12.37 10.70 28.58
C ASP A 30 13.58 10.84 27.65
N ASN A 31 14.78 10.44 28.11
CA ASN A 31 15.98 10.45 27.27
C ASN A 31 15.88 9.51 26.06
N VAL A 32 15.08 8.44 26.14
CA VAL A 32 14.80 7.53 25.03
C VAL A 32 13.63 8.06 24.20
N LYS A 33 12.53 8.47 24.85
CA LYS A 33 11.34 9.01 24.16
C LYS A 33 11.69 10.23 23.30
N ASN A 34 12.47 11.18 23.82
CA ASN A 34 12.84 12.40 23.12
C ASN A 34 13.79 12.16 21.93
N ARG A 35 14.38 10.97 21.81
CA ARG A 35 15.27 10.59 20.70
C ARG A 35 14.59 9.71 19.66
N LEU A 36 13.31 9.38 19.86
CA LEU A 36 12.51 8.55 18.95
C LEU A 36 11.24 9.31 18.55
N GLU A 37 10.90 9.28 17.28
CA GLU A 37 9.59 9.68 16.79
C GLU A 37 8.65 8.50 16.95
N ILE A 38 7.79 8.55 17.98
CA ILE A 38 6.85 7.48 18.30
C ILE A 38 5.48 7.86 17.73
N ILE A 39 4.98 7.08 16.78
CA ILE A 39 3.72 7.33 16.09
C ILE A 39 2.70 6.25 16.48
N PRO A 40 1.67 6.58 17.29
CA PRO A 40 0.59 5.65 17.59
C PRO A 40 -0.29 5.45 16.36
N VAL A 41 -0.68 4.19 16.09
CA VAL A 41 -1.53 3.80 14.97
C VAL A 41 -2.64 2.87 15.43
N LYS A 42 -3.82 3.01 14.82
CA LYS A 42 -5.00 2.19 15.11
C LYS A 42 -5.31 1.15 14.03
N TRP A 43 -4.94 1.44 12.79
CA TRP A 43 -5.29 0.62 11.62
C TRP A 43 -4.09 0.45 10.70
N ILE A 44 -4.11 -0.64 9.91
CA ILE A 44 -3.01 -1.00 9.02
C ILE A 44 -2.79 0.02 7.91
N ASP A 45 -3.85 0.65 7.40
CA ASP A 45 -3.77 1.67 6.34
C ASP A 45 -2.81 2.79 6.72
N LYS A 46 -2.85 3.23 8.00
CA LYS A 46 -1.97 4.28 8.49
C LYS A 46 -0.51 3.83 8.56
N VAL A 47 -0.27 2.54 8.87
CA VAL A 47 1.09 1.97 8.84
C VAL A 47 1.62 1.98 7.41
N LEU A 48 0.81 1.58 6.42
CA LEU A 48 1.23 1.55 5.02
C LEU A 48 1.53 2.96 4.50
N GLU A 49 0.73 3.96 4.87
CA GLU A 49 0.96 5.36 4.52
C GLU A 49 2.29 5.89 5.04
N ILE A 50 2.69 5.52 6.26
CA ILE A 50 3.93 6.01 6.88
C ILE A 50 5.15 5.19 6.45
N ALA A 51 4.98 3.87 6.29
CA ALA A 51 6.11 2.95 6.08
C ALA A 51 6.51 2.81 4.61
N LEU A 52 5.60 3.04 3.67
CA LEU A 52 5.89 2.92 2.25
C LEU A 52 6.29 4.28 1.67
N GLU A 53 7.32 4.29 0.81
CA GLU A 53 7.73 5.49 0.09
C GLU A 53 6.62 6.00 -0.85
N ARG A 54 5.81 5.07 -1.39
CA ARG A 54 4.69 5.35 -2.30
C ARG A 54 3.57 4.34 -2.07
N GLN A 55 2.33 4.77 -2.32
CA GLN A 55 1.17 3.87 -2.25
C GLN A 55 1.23 2.81 -3.37
N PRO A 56 0.95 1.54 -3.06
CA PRO A 56 0.93 0.49 -4.06
C PRO A 56 -0.20 0.74 -5.07
N VAL A 57 0.11 0.60 -6.36
CA VAL A 57 -0.90 0.61 -7.42
C VAL A 57 -1.28 -0.83 -7.77
N PRO A 58 -2.57 -1.14 -7.95
CA PRO A 58 -2.99 -2.44 -8.44
C PRO A 58 -2.39 -2.67 -9.83
N MET A 59 -1.87 -3.87 -10.07
CA MET A 59 -1.45 -4.26 -11.41
C MET A 59 -2.68 -4.28 -12.33
N PRO A 60 -2.55 -3.86 -13.60
CA PRO A 60 -3.63 -4.01 -14.55
C PRO A 60 -3.99 -5.49 -14.67
N GLU A 61 -5.26 -5.80 -14.49
CA GLU A 61 -5.76 -7.14 -14.79
C GLU A 61 -5.47 -7.44 -16.27
N PRO A 62 -5.09 -8.68 -16.63
CA PRO A 62 -5.01 -9.06 -18.02
C PRO A 62 -6.39 -8.81 -18.63
N VAL A 63 -6.48 -7.79 -19.48
CA VAL A 63 -7.69 -7.46 -20.20
C VAL A 63 -7.99 -8.68 -21.07
N GLU A 64 -8.97 -9.49 -20.68
CA GLU A 64 -9.57 -10.46 -21.59
C GLU A 64 -10.12 -9.66 -22.75
N VAL A 65 -9.39 -9.68 -23.87
CA VAL A 65 -9.82 -9.07 -25.12
C VAL A 65 -11.14 -9.72 -25.51
N ALA A 66 -12.25 -8.99 -25.35
CA ALA A 66 -13.55 -9.45 -25.82
C ALA A 66 -13.43 -9.83 -27.31
N PRO A 67 -13.96 -10.99 -27.74
CA PRO A 67 -13.88 -11.39 -29.14
C PRO A 67 -14.58 -10.33 -30.01
N PRO A 68 -14.02 -9.98 -31.18
CA PRO A 68 -14.61 -8.97 -32.05
C PRO A 68 -16.03 -9.39 -32.47
N PRO A 69 -16.98 -8.43 -32.62
CA PRO A 69 -18.36 -8.75 -32.94
C PRO A 69 -18.42 -9.41 -34.33
N ALA A 70 -19.06 -10.57 -34.38
CA ALA A 70 -19.38 -11.26 -35.63
C ALA A 70 -20.36 -10.41 -36.45
N GLY A 71 -19.95 -9.98 -37.64
CA GLY A 71 -20.83 -9.33 -38.60
C GLY A 71 -20.12 -8.39 -39.57
N ALA A 72 -19.63 -8.94 -40.68
CA ALA A 72 -19.36 -8.16 -41.88
C ALA A 72 -19.86 -8.96 -43.10
N GLU A 73 -21.10 -8.65 -43.49
CA GLU A 73 -21.68 -8.96 -44.79
C GLU A 73 -20.69 -8.64 -45.92
N LYS A 74 -20.44 -9.61 -46.80
CA LYS A 74 -19.86 -9.34 -48.12
C LYS A 74 -21.01 -9.16 -49.11
N GLN A 75 -21.13 -7.94 -49.62
CA GLN A 75 -21.89 -7.62 -50.82
C GLN A 75 -21.03 -7.96 -52.04
N ASP A 76 -21.50 -8.84 -52.92
CA ASP A 76 -20.91 -9.06 -54.23
C ASP A 76 -21.78 -8.38 -55.31
N PRO A 77 -21.23 -7.42 -56.10
CA PRO A 77 -21.97 -6.77 -57.18
C PRO A 77 -21.98 -7.64 -58.46
N ALA A 78 -23.10 -7.52 -59.18
CA ALA A 78 -23.47 -8.25 -60.39
C ALA A 78 -22.46 -8.20 -61.56
N THR A 79 -22.44 -9.27 -62.38
CA THR A 79 -22.14 -9.33 -63.83
C THR A 79 -22.47 -10.77 -64.27
N LEU A 80 -23.06 -11.13 -65.42
CA LEU A 80 -23.86 -10.52 -66.49
C LEU A 80 -24.26 -11.72 -67.37
N LYS A 81 -25.50 -11.76 -67.88
CA LYS A 81 -26.01 -12.78 -68.81
C LYS A 81 -25.34 -12.66 -70.20
N HIS A 82 -24.96 -13.78 -70.82
CA HIS A 82 -25.33 -14.31 -72.16
C HIS A 82 -24.32 -15.38 -72.60
#